data_AF-A0A950P4U5-F1
#
_entry.id   AF-A0A950P4U5-F1
#
_cell.length_a   1.000
_cell.length_b   1.000
_cell.length_c   1.000
_cell.angle_alpha   90.00
_cell.angle_beta   90.00
_cell.angle_gamma   90.00
#
_symmetry.space_group_name_H-M   'P 1'
#
loop_
_entity.id
_entity.type
_entity.pdbx_description
1 polymer ?
#
loop_
_entity_poly.entity_id
_entity_poly.type
_entity_poly.pdbx_seq_one_letter_code
_entity_poly.pdbx_strand_id
1 'polypeptide(L)'
;MSVSEKKKPARTNERGKRAPAEAAVRPADTSGAARAALERRAQSAAAPSTFPPIADYAFLSNCHTGALLAPDGSIDWLCVPRFDSPSVFGSLLDREGGLFRLAPYGINVPSARYYEPGTNVMITTWKLGDGWIQVRDALTMGPRTHEDGITPHTRPPADYDADHMLVRTVTCLEGEVHVELVCEPAFDYGRTPAEWALVDGSRHAADATGAGVTIRLATDLDLGIEANRVRAQRTLSKGEEAYVTLSWSEELACATSVDDATRRLDATVRYWRRWLGRARP
;
A
#
# COMPACT_ATOMS: atom_id res chain seq x y z
N MET A 1 77.07 32.79 -17.43
CA MET A 1 77.28 33.87 -18.44
C MET A 1 76.82 33.33 -19.79
N SER A 2 76.04 33.98 -20.65
CA SER A 2 75.31 35.24 -20.65
C SER A 2 74.59 35.34 -22.02
N VAL A 3 73.31 35.74 -22.04
CA VAL A 3 72.65 36.71 -22.98
C VAL A 3 72.60 36.35 -24.50
N SER A 4 71.43 36.08 -25.09
CA SER A 4 70.41 36.99 -25.70
C SER A 4 70.79 37.53 -27.09
N GLU A 5 69.92 37.40 -28.12
CA GLU A 5 69.17 38.53 -28.71
C GLU A 5 68.26 38.15 -29.91
N LYS A 6 67.19 38.94 -30.04
CA LYS A 6 66.06 38.88 -30.98
C LYS A 6 66.40 39.48 -32.36
N LYS A 7 65.65 39.10 -33.41
CA LYS A 7 64.96 40.07 -34.31
C LYS A 7 63.96 39.43 -35.29
N LYS A 8 62.76 40.03 -35.37
CA LYS A 8 61.76 39.91 -36.46
C LYS A 8 61.87 41.21 -37.31
N PRO A 9 61.39 41.29 -38.58
CA PRO A 9 59.98 41.65 -38.79
C PRO A 9 59.33 41.11 -40.10
N ALA A 10 58.07 41.47 -40.28
CA ALA A 10 57.08 41.02 -41.25
C ALA A 10 57.12 41.71 -42.63
N ARG A 11 56.49 41.08 -43.64
CA ARG A 11 55.81 41.75 -44.74
C ARG A 11 54.57 40.96 -45.19
N THR A 12 53.47 41.68 -45.31
CA THR A 12 52.14 41.31 -45.80
C THR A 12 52.14 41.32 -47.32
N ASN A 13 51.45 40.37 -48.00
CA ASN A 13 50.68 40.75 -49.19
C ASN A 13 49.52 39.78 -49.49
N GLU A 14 48.50 40.37 -50.10
CA GLU A 14 47.12 39.92 -50.25
C GLU A 14 46.82 38.94 -51.39
N ARG A 15 45.70 38.21 -51.19
CA ARG A 15 44.65 37.78 -52.15
C ARG A 15 45.01 36.87 -53.33
N GLY A 16 44.55 35.62 -53.20
CA GLY A 16 44.04 34.79 -54.29
C GLY A 16 42.84 33.98 -53.80
N LYS A 17 41.61 34.41 -54.14
CA LYS A 17 40.35 33.72 -53.83
C LYS A 17 40.29 32.38 -54.57
N ARG A 18 40.19 31.27 -53.85
CA ARG A 18 39.63 29.99 -54.33
C ARG A 18 38.48 29.61 -53.39
N ALA A 19 37.31 29.31 -53.98
CA ALA A 19 36.13 28.85 -53.28
C ALA A 19 36.39 27.46 -52.64
N PRO A 20 35.94 27.19 -51.40
CA PRO A 20 35.95 25.84 -50.86
C PRO A 20 34.63 25.11 -51.15
N ALA A 21 34.80 23.81 -51.33
CA ALA A 21 33.82 22.79 -51.70
C ALA A 21 32.61 22.69 -50.76
N GLU A 22 31.47 22.29 -51.33
CA GLU A 22 30.31 21.75 -50.60
C GLU A 22 30.73 20.61 -49.68
N ALA A 23 30.48 20.79 -48.38
CA ALA A 23 30.62 19.73 -47.39
C ALA A 23 29.47 18.74 -47.57
N ALA A 24 29.80 17.49 -47.92
CA ALA A 24 28.85 16.39 -47.90
C ALA A 24 28.32 16.18 -46.46
N VAL A 25 27.03 16.40 -46.28
CA VAL A 25 26.31 16.08 -45.04
C VAL A 25 26.31 14.57 -44.85
N ARG A 26 26.96 14.09 -43.78
CA ARG A 26 26.88 12.69 -43.34
C ARG A 26 25.42 12.40 -42.93
N PRO A 27 24.83 11.25 -43.33
CA PRO A 27 23.49 10.90 -42.88
C PRO A 27 23.51 10.76 -41.35
N ALA A 28 22.54 11.41 -40.71
CA ALA A 28 22.36 11.34 -39.26
C ALA A 28 22.15 9.88 -38.83
N ASP A 29 22.78 9.51 -37.72
CA ASP A 29 22.67 8.19 -37.11
C ASP A 29 21.23 7.97 -36.60
N THR A 30 20.38 7.40 -37.44
CA THR A 30 18.98 7.09 -37.14
C THR A 30 18.82 5.90 -36.20
N SER A 31 19.91 5.24 -35.78
CA SER A 31 19.85 4.04 -34.91
C SER A 31 19.44 4.38 -33.48
N GLY A 32 19.93 5.50 -32.93
CA GLY A 32 19.58 5.95 -31.57
C GLY A 32 18.13 6.44 -31.45
N ALA A 33 17.62 7.12 -32.49
CA ALA A 33 16.24 7.58 -32.54
C ALA A 33 15.25 6.43 -32.73
N ALA A 34 15.60 5.42 -33.53
CA ALA A 34 14.79 4.21 -33.72
C ALA A 34 14.77 3.34 -32.45
N ARG A 35 15.89 3.25 -31.72
CA ARG A 35 15.98 2.51 -30.45
C ARG A 35 15.21 3.21 -29.32
N ALA A 36 15.31 4.53 -29.20
CA ALA A 36 14.49 5.32 -28.28
C ALA A 36 13.00 5.35 -28.67
N ALA A 37 12.67 5.18 -29.95
CA ALA A 37 11.28 5.01 -30.42
C ALA A 37 10.76 3.59 -30.22
N LEU A 38 11.62 2.57 -30.19
CA LEU A 38 11.28 1.20 -29.78
C LEU A 38 11.03 1.12 -28.27
N GLU A 39 11.87 1.78 -27.46
CA GLU A 39 11.67 1.86 -26.00
C GLU A 39 10.40 2.66 -25.63
N ARG A 40 10.01 3.65 -26.46
CA ARG A 40 8.73 4.37 -26.32
C ARG A 40 7.52 3.61 -26.88
N ARG A 41 7.71 2.47 -27.54
CA ARG A 41 6.61 1.65 -28.07
C ARG A 41 6.31 0.48 -27.15
N ALA A 42 5.38 0.78 -26.24
CA ALA A 42 4.45 -0.11 -25.54
C ALA A 42 4.63 -0.28 -24.02
N GLN A 43 4.52 0.81 -23.26
CA GLN A 43 3.59 0.78 -22.12
C GLN A 43 2.16 0.73 -22.68
N SER A 44 1.81 -0.39 -23.32
CA SER A 44 0.43 -0.69 -23.65
C SER A 44 -0.24 -1.10 -22.34
N ALA A 45 -1.46 -0.60 -22.05
CA ALA A 45 -2.30 -1.15 -20.98
C ALA A 45 -2.60 -2.66 -21.17
N ALA A 46 -2.22 -3.23 -22.32
CA ALA A 46 -2.32 -4.66 -22.63
C ALA A 46 -1.00 -5.44 -22.49
N ALA A 47 0.11 -4.81 -22.08
CA ALA A 47 1.28 -5.56 -21.66
C ALA A 47 0.97 -6.17 -20.27
N PRO A 48 1.27 -7.47 -20.03
CA PRO A 48 1.00 -8.08 -18.74
C PRO A 48 1.81 -7.35 -17.66
N SER A 49 1.11 -6.56 -16.82
CA SER A 49 1.71 -5.93 -15.66
C SER A 49 2.00 -7.00 -14.63
N THR A 50 3.12 -6.87 -13.92
CA THR A 50 3.35 -7.68 -12.72
C THR A 50 2.35 -7.34 -11.63
N PHE A 51 1.85 -6.09 -11.60
CA PHE A 51 0.81 -5.63 -10.67
C PHE A 51 -0.58 -6.15 -11.05
N PRO A 52 -1.44 -6.44 -10.06
CA PRO A 52 -2.86 -6.69 -10.31
C PRO A 52 -3.51 -5.54 -11.11
N PRO A 53 -4.44 -5.84 -12.02
CA PRO A 53 -5.27 -4.81 -12.65
C PRO A 53 -5.98 -3.94 -11.62
N ILE A 54 -6.10 -2.63 -11.87
CA ILE A 54 -6.76 -1.71 -10.94
C ILE A 54 -8.20 -2.12 -10.61
N ALA A 55 -8.89 -2.73 -11.57
CA ALA A 55 -10.27 -3.21 -11.42
C ALA A 55 -10.41 -4.40 -10.46
N ASP A 56 -9.30 -5.09 -10.16
CA ASP A 56 -9.30 -6.25 -9.26
C ASP A 56 -9.09 -5.83 -7.79
N TYR A 57 -8.77 -4.57 -7.51
CA TYR A 57 -8.66 -4.08 -6.14
C TYR A 57 -10.04 -3.81 -5.54
N ALA A 58 -10.24 -4.27 -4.30
CA ALA A 58 -11.36 -3.85 -3.49
C ALA A 58 -11.01 -2.54 -2.79
N PHE A 59 -11.88 -1.54 -2.92
CA PHE A 59 -11.79 -0.29 -2.17
C PHE A 59 -12.41 -0.46 -0.78
N LEU A 60 -11.66 -0.08 0.26
CA LEU A 60 -12.12 0.03 1.64
C LEU A 60 -12.06 1.49 2.06
N SER A 61 -13.00 1.97 2.88
CA SER A 61 -12.98 3.32 3.45
C SER A 61 -13.66 3.36 4.82
N ASN A 62 -13.23 4.30 5.66
CA ASN A 62 -13.91 4.72 6.89
C ASN A 62 -14.31 6.22 6.81
N CYS A 63 -14.50 6.74 5.60
CA CYS A 63 -14.80 8.14 5.32
C CYS A 63 -13.72 9.16 5.75
N HIS A 64 -12.59 8.71 6.31
CA HIS A 64 -11.41 9.53 6.64
C HIS A 64 -10.21 9.19 5.76
N THR A 65 -10.02 7.91 5.48
CA THR A 65 -9.05 7.40 4.50
C THR A 65 -9.65 6.27 3.67
N GLY A 66 -8.85 5.75 2.74
CA GLY A 66 -9.17 4.61 1.91
C GLY A 66 -7.97 3.70 1.70
N ALA A 67 -8.27 2.41 1.55
CA ALA A 67 -7.29 1.37 1.28
C ALA A 67 -7.66 0.60 0.01
N LEU A 68 -6.66 0.08 -0.70
CA LEU A 68 -6.86 -0.82 -1.83
C LEU A 68 -6.36 -2.21 -1.47
N LEU A 69 -7.30 -3.16 -1.45
CA LEU A 69 -7.08 -4.57 -1.13
C LEU A 69 -6.98 -5.40 -2.42
N ALA A 70 -5.81 -5.95 -2.68
CA ALA A 70 -5.53 -6.83 -3.80
C ALA A 70 -6.22 -8.20 -3.67
N PRO A 71 -6.34 -8.97 -4.77
CA PRO A 71 -6.91 -10.32 -4.74
C PRO A 71 -6.17 -11.33 -3.84
N ASP A 72 -4.87 -11.16 -3.65
CA ASP A 72 -4.02 -12.05 -2.86
C ASP A 72 -4.05 -11.76 -1.35
N GLY A 73 -4.91 -10.81 -0.93
CA GLY A 73 -5.06 -10.40 0.46
C GLY A 73 -4.09 -9.31 0.91
N SER A 74 -3.32 -8.66 0.02
CA SER A 74 -2.50 -7.51 0.38
C SER A 74 -3.27 -6.18 0.36
N ILE A 75 -3.03 -5.32 1.34
CA ILE A 75 -3.30 -3.89 1.22
C ILE A 75 -2.10 -3.27 0.53
N ASP A 76 -2.30 -2.85 -0.72
CA ASP A 76 -1.24 -2.30 -1.56
C ASP A 76 -1.21 -0.77 -1.58
N TRP A 77 -2.28 -0.15 -1.08
CA TRP A 77 -2.37 1.29 -0.93
C TRP A 77 -3.09 1.63 0.36
N LEU A 78 -2.49 2.49 1.18
CA LEU A 78 -3.12 3.10 2.34
C LEU A 78 -2.39 4.40 2.71
N CYS A 79 -3.14 5.48 2.84
CA CYS A 79 -2.66 6.74 3.42
C CYS A 79 -3.18 6.87 4.85
N VAL A 80 -2.34 7.32 5.79
CA VAL A 80 -2.76 7.58 7.17
C VAL A 80 -2.26 8.95 7.65
N PRO A 81 -3.05 9.68 8.46
CA PRO A 81 -4.38 9.32 8.95
C PRO A 81 -5.53 9.57 7.95
N ARG A 82 -5.28 10.31 6.85
CA ARG A 82 -6.29 10.83 5.92
C ARG A 82 -5.89 10.61 4.46
N PHE A 83 -6.84 10.77 3.53
CA PHE A 83 -6.65 10.53 2.10
C PHE A 83 -5.49 11.29 1.44
N ASP A 84 -5.19 12.51 1.88
CA ASP A 84 -4.12 13.36 1.32
C ASP A 84 -2.83 13.30 2.14
N SER A 85 -2.73 12.38 3.11
CA SER A 85 -1.48 12.08 3.78
C SER A 85 -0.55 11.24 2.90
N PRO A 86 0.77 11.27 3.18
CA PRO A 86 1.70 10.31 2.60
C PRO A 86 1.28 8.85 2.84
N SER A 87 1.53 7.99 1.87
CA SER A 87 1.20 6.57 1.96
C SER A 87 2.13 5.84 2.92
N VAL A 88 1.58 4.83 3.63
CA VAL A 88 2.33 3.84 4.42
C VAL A 88 2.45 2.50 3.70
N PHE A 89 1.52 2.23 2.78
CA PHE A 89 1.60 1.16 1.80
C PHE A 89 1.39 1.76 0.42
N GLY A 90 2.23 1.37 -0.52
CA GLY A 90 2.32 1.93 -1.87
C GLY A 90 2.79 0.90 -2.90
N SER A 91 2.69 -0.40 -2.58
CA SER A 91 3.03 -1.50 -3.48
C SER A 91 2.26 -1.48 -4.81
N LEU A 92 1.15 -0.73 -4.88
CA LEU A 92 0.44 -0.46 -6.13
C LEU A 92 1.32 0.26 -7.18
N LEU A 93 2.23 1.14 -6.74
CA LEU A 93 3.07 1.95 -7.63
C LEU A 93 4.49 1.41 -7.76
N ASP A 94 5.02 0.83 -6.67
CA ASP A 94 6.38 0.29 -6.60
C ASP A 94 6.40 -0.89 -5.63
N ARG A 95 6.98 -2.03 -5.99
CA ARG A 95 7.07 -3.22 -5.13
C ARG A 95 7.75 -2.97 -3.79
N GLU A 96 8.63 -1.98 -3.72
CA GLU A 96 9.31 -1.58 -2.48
C GLU A 96 8.49 -0.57 -1.66
N GLY A 97 7.35 -0.10 -2.18
CA GLY A 97 6.45 0.86 -1.54
C GLY A 97 5.69 0.33 -0.32
N GLY A 98 5.97 -0.89 0.12
CA GLY A 98 5.37 -1.51 1.31
C GLY A 98 3.97 -2.07 1.06
N LEU A 99 3.64 -3.13 1.81
CA LEU A 99 2.37 -3.85 1.71
C LEU A 99 1.95 -4.44 3.06
N PHE A 100 0.67 -4.83 3.14
CA PHE A 100 0.15 -5.56 4.29
C PHE A 100 -0.74 -6.74 3.89
N ARG A 101 -0.20 -7.95 3.91
CA ARG A 101 -0.85 -9.19 3.46
C ARG A 101 -1.34 -10.05 4.62
N LEU A 102 -2.57 -10.54 4.50
CA LEU A 102 -3.15 -11.60 5.34
C LEU A 102 -3.92 -12.54 4.44
N ALA A 103 -3.45 -13.78 4.32
CA ALA A 103 -3.97 -14.76 3.36
C ALA A 103 -3.41 -16.16 3.69
N PRO A 104 -3.89 -17.22 3.03
CA PRO A 104 -3.25 -18.52 3.14
C PRO A 104 -1.78 -18.47 2.68
N TYR A 105 -0.94 -19.28 3.31
CA TYR A 105 0.43 -19.47 2.89
C TYR A 105 0.49 -20.08 1.47
N GLY A 106 1.32 -19.50 0.61
CA GLY A 106 1.62 -20.04 -0.72
C GLY A 106 0.50 -19.92 -1.77
N ILE A 107 -0.65 -19.31 -1.45
CA ILE A 107 -1.76 -19.10 -2.39
C ILE A 107 -2.07 -17.62 -2.54
N ASN A 108 -2.10 -17.16 -3.79
CA ASN A 108 -2.37 -15.75 -4.13
C ASN A 108 -3.68 -15.57 -4.92
N VAL A 109 -4.34 -16.66 -5.32
CA VAL A 109 -5.57 -16.60 -6.11
C VAL A 109 -6.76 -16.99 -5.22
N PRO A 110 -7.69 -16.06 -4.97
CA PRO A 110 -8.89 -16.32 -4.17
C PRO A 110 -9.90 -17.15 -4.96
N SER A 111 -10.73 -17.90 -4.25
CA SER A 111 -11.85 -18.66 -4.82
C SER A 111 -13.08 -17.78 -5.06
N ALA A 112 -13.34 -16.82 -4.15
CA ALA A 112 -14.39 -15.83 -4.33
C ALA A 112 -14.09 -14.55 -3.55
N ARG A 113 -14.62 -13.44 -4.08
CA ARG A 113 -14.42 -12.08 -3.56
C ARG A 113 -15.70 -11.28 -3.75
N TYR A 114 -16.23 -10.71 -2.67
CA TYR A 114 -17.44 -9.89 -2.72
C TYR A 114 -17.54 -8.99 -1.49
N TYR A 115 -18.21 -7.86 -1.64
CA TYR A 115 -18.60 -7.04 -0.49
C TYR A 115 -19.76 -7.69 0.25
N GLU A 116 -19.71 -7.72 1.58
CA GLU A 116 -20.85 -8.13 2.38
C GLU A 116 -22.06 -7.24 2.01
N PRO A 117 -23.23 -7.82 1.69
CA PRO A 117 -24.35 -7.07 1.11
C PRO A 117 -24.74 -5.82 1.91
N GLY A 118 -24.79 -4.69 1.18
CA GLY A 118 -25.12 -3.37 1.71
C GLY A 118 -24.01 -2.73 2.56
N THR A 119 -22.75 -3.16 2.39
CA THR A 119 -21.61 -2.66 3.17
C THR A 119 -20.36 -2.43 2.34
N ASN A 120 -19.36 -1.76 2.94
CA ASN A 120 -18.01 -1.69 2.41
C ASN A 120 -17.04 -2.67 3.13
N VAL A 121 -17.57 -3.75 3.72
CA VAL A 121 -16.76 -4.84 4.28
C VAL A 121 -16.47 -5.85 3.17
N MET A 122 -15.18 -6.11 2.90
CA MET A 122 -14.78 -7.07 1.88
C MET A 122 -14.70 -8.48 2.47
N ILE A 123 -15.24 -9.46 1.75
CA ILE A 123 -15.08 -10.88 2.05
C ILE A 123 -14.24 -11.52 0.95
N THR A 124 -13.14 -12.15 1.35
CA THR A 124 -12.28 -12.94 0.45
C THR A 124 -12.22 -14.38 0.96
N THR A 125 -12.37 -15.34 0.07
CA THR A 125 -12.29 -16.77 0.42
C THR A 125 -11.25 -17.48 -0.42
N TRP A 126 -10.60 -18.48 0.17
CA TRP A 126 -9.64 -19.35 -0.52
C TRP A 126 -9.93 -20.81 -0.19
N LYS A 127 -9.89 -21.65 -1.21
CA LYS A 127 -9.94 -23.11 -1.12
C LYS A 127 -8.56 -23.70 -1.42
N LEU A 128 -8.04 -24.54 -0.52
CA LEU A 128 -6.71 -25.14 -0.58
C LEU A 128 -6.81 -26.62 -0.25
N GLY A 129 -6.80 -27.51 -1.25
CA GLY A 129 -7.04 -28.93 -1.01
C GLY A 129 -8.37 -29.14 -0.28
N ASP A 130 -8.29 -29.71 0.94
CA ASP A 130 -9.44 -29.94 1.84
C ASP A 130 -9.74 -28.75 2.78
N GLY A 131 -8.91 -27.70 2.72
CA GLY A 131 -9.04 -26.49 3.53
C GLY A 131 -9.86 -25.39 2.86
N TRP A 132 -10.63 -24.65 3.64
CA TRP A 132 -11.36 -23.46 3.19
C TRP A 132 -11.31 -22.38 4.26
N ILE A 133 -10.77 -21.21 3.92
CA ILE A 133 -10.81 -20.03 4.80
C ILE A 133 -11.60 -18.87 4.21
N GLN A 134 -12.09 -18.03 5.10
CA GLN A 134 -12.70 -16.74 4.81
C GLN A 134 -11.97 -15.65 5.58
N VAL A 135 -11.69 -14.53 4.91
CA VAL A 135 -11.18 -13.30 5.52
C VAL A 135 -12.20 -12.18 5.34
N ARG A 136 -12.50 -11.46 6.41
CA ARG A 136 -13.27 -10.20 6.37
C ARG A 136 -12.32 -9.04 6.62
N ASP A 137 -12.33 -8.05 5.73
CA ASP A 137 -11.49 -6.85 5.82
C ASP A 137 -12.36 -5.58 5.84
N ALA A 138 -12.12 -4.67 6.78
CA ALA A 138 -12.74 -3.35 6.77
C ALA A 138 -11.89 -2.29 7.46
N LEU A 139 -11.96 -1.07 6.92
CA LEU A 139 -11.63 0.13 7.69
C LEU A 139 -12.83 0.44 8.60
N THR A 140 -12.62 0.43 9.92
CA THR A 140 -13.75 0.36 10.86
C THR A 140 -14.31 1.73 11.25
N MET A 141 -15.62 1.70 11.51
CA MET A 141 -16.44 2.80 11.98
C MET A 141 -17.00 2.44 13.36
N GLY A 142 -16.88 3.36 14.31
CA GLY A 142 -17.34 3.21 15.68
C GLY A 142 -18.32 4.32 16.08
N PRO A 143 -19.01 4.17 17.23
CA PRO A 143 -19.71 5.29 17.83
C PRO A 143 -18.71 6.41 18.14
N ARG A 144 -19.12 7.65 17.93
CA ARG A 144 -18.29 8.81 18.23
C ARG A 144 -17.98 8.88 19.73
N THR A 145 -16.70 8.98 20.10
CA THR A 145 -16.25 9.05 21.51
C THR A 145 -15.62 10.39 21.92
N HIS A 146 -15.43 11.32 20.98
CA HIS A 146 -14.77 12.62 21.24
C HIS A 146 -15.58 13.81 20.70
N GLU A 147 -15.31 15.01 21.23
CA GLU A 147 -15.83 16.27 20.67
C GLU A 147 -14.91 16.77 19.55
N ASP A 148 -15.48 17.29 18.46
CA ASP A 148 -14.67 17.80 17.35
C ASP A 148 -14.20 19.20 17.72
N GLY A 149 -12.94 19.50 17.42
CA GLY A 149 -12.53 20.90 17.24
C GLY A 149 -13.34 21.50 16.10
N ILE A 150 -14.10 22.57 16.37
CA ILE A 150 -14.85 23.29 15.33
C ILE A 150 -13.83 24.05 14.46
N THR A 151 -13.69 23.59 13.22
CA THR A 151 -12.95 24.22 12.14
C THR A 151 -13.92 24.55 11.01
N PRO A 152 -13.57 25.44 10.07
CA PRO A 152 -14.39 25.71 8.87
C PRO A 152 -14.67 24.47 8.00
N HIS A 153 -13.91 23.38 8.21
CA HIS A 153 -14.01 22.11 7.48
C HIS A 153 -14.54 20.97 8.35
N THR A 154 -14.99 21.24 9.57
CA THR A 154 -15.50 20.21 10.47
C THR A 154 -16.82 19.68 9.92
N ARG A 155 -16.86 18.37 9.68
CA ARG A 155 -18.07 17.66 9.26
C ARG A 155 -19.18 17.91 10.30
N PRO A 156 -20.45 18.05 9.89
CA PRO A 156 -21.54 18.08 10.85
C PRO A 156 -21.44 16.88 11.81
N PRO A 157 -21.72 17.07 13.11
CA PRO A 157 -21.60 15.99 14.10
C PRO A 157 -22.38 14.76 13.62
N ALA A 158 -21.69 13.62 13.56
CA ALA A 158 -22.29 12.34 13.22
C ALA A 158 -22.27 11.43 14.45
N ASP A 159 -23.28 10.56 14.57
CA ASP A 159 -23.34 9.53 15.62
C ASP A 159 -22.16 8.55 15.58
N TYR A 160 -21.44 8.51 14.45
CA TYR A 160 -20.33 7.58 14.18
C TYR A 160 -19.12 8.32 13.63
N ASP A 161 -17.95 7.77 13.92
CA ASP A 161 -16.67 8.24 13.44
C ASP A 161 -15.76 7.08 13.02
N ALA A 162 -14.65 7.36 12.36
CA ALA A 162 -13.63 6.37 12.04
C ALA A 162 -12.90 5.94 13.32
N ASP A 163 -12.71 4.62 13.50
CA ASP A 163 -11.83 4.12 14.57
C ASP A 163 -10.33 4.34 14.27
N HIS A 164 -10.01 4.87 13.08
CA HIS A 164 -8.65 4.97 12.55
C HIS A 164 -7.91 3.62 12.57
N MET A 165 -8.62 2.57 12.15
CA MET A 165 -8.18 1.19 12.24
C MET A 165 -8.61 0.38 11.02
N LEU A 166 -7.73 -0.49 10.56
CA LEU A 166 -8.04 -1.61 9.68
C LEU A 166 -8.22 -2.87 10.54
N VAL A 167 -9.37 -3.52 10.44
CA VAL A 167 -9.65 -4.80 11.10
C VAL A 167 -9.78 -5.90 10.07
N ARG A 168 -9.10 -7.01 10.34
CA ARG A 168 -9.10 -8.21 9.52
C ARG A 168 -9.37 -9.42 10.41
N THR A 169 -10.33 -10.26 10.04
CA THR A 169 -10.62 -11.51 10.75
C THR A 169 -10.52 -12.68 9.77
N VAL A 170 -10.00 -13.80 10.25
CA VAL A 170 -9.86 -15.05 9.48
C VAL A 170 -10.65 -16.14 10.17
N THR A 171 -11.50 -16.85 9.45
CA THR A 171 -12.23 -18.02 9.93
C THR A 171 -11.90 -19.21 9.04
N CYS A 172 -11.48 -20.33 9.64
CA CYS A 172 -11.33 -21.59 8.92
C CYS A 172 -12.68 -22.31 8.86
N LEU A 173 -13.26 -22.38 7.67
CA LEU A 173 -14.58 -22.96 7.43
C LEU A 173 -14.53 -24.49 7.36
N GLU A 174 -13.48 -25.03 6.74
CA GLU A 174 -13.25 -26.47 6.57
C GLU A 174 -11.76 -26.81 6.56
N GLY A 175 -11.43 -28.05 6.93
CA GLY A 175 -10.07 -28.58 6.90
C GLY A 175 -9.11 -27.89 7.86
N GLU A 176 -7.85 -27.85 7.46
CA GLU A 176 -6.75 -27.17 8.15
C GLU A 176 -6.04 -26.26 7.15
N VAL A 177 -5.80 -25.01 7.51
CA VAL A 177 -5.16 -24.02 6.63
C VAL A 177 -4.08 -23.25 7.37
N HIS A 178 -2.90 -23.19 6.75
CA HIS A 178 -1.80 -22.33 7.22
C HIS A 178 -2.02 -20.90 6.73
N VAL A 179 -2.24 -19.98 7.67
CA VAL A 179 -2.42 -18.55 7.41
C VAL A 179 -1.09 -17.83 7.62
N GLU A 180 -0.80 -16.88 6.74
CA GLU A 180 0.37 -16.02 6.81
C GLU A 180 -0.03 -14.54 6.87
N LEU A 181 0.67 -13.82 7.74
CA LEU A 181 0.65 -12.38 7.91
C LEU A 181 2.02 -11.81 7.52
N VAL A 182 2.02 -10.79 6.66
CA VAL A 182 3.21 -9.99 6.35
C VAL A 182 2.83 -8.53 6.40
N CYS A 183 3.48 -7.74 7.26
CA CYS A 183 3.30 -6.30 7.35
C CYS A 183 4.64 -5.60 7.11
N GLU A 184 4.76 -4.86 6.02
CA GLU A 184 5.96 -4.11 5.64
C GLU A 184 5.56 -2.70 5.23
N PRO A 185 5.39 -1.78 6.19
CA PRO A 185 5.11 -0.39 5.86
C PRO A 185 6.35 0.31 5.31
N ALA A 186 6.15 1.16 4.31
CA ALA A 186 7.17 2.04 3.76
C ALA A 186 6.61 3.47 3.76
N PHE A 187 7.00 4.24 4.77
CA PHE A 187 6.46 5.55 5.08
C PHE A 187 6.91 6.60 4.06
N ASP A 188 6.15 7.70 4.01
CA ASP A 188 6.43 8.86 3.16
C ASP A 188 6.58 8.49 1.67
N TYR A 189 5.60 7.74 1.14
CA TYR A 189 5.60 7.23 -0.24
C TYR A 189 6.78 6.29 -0.53
N GLY A 190 7.13 5.44 0.44
CA GLY A 190 8.24 4.50 0.32
C GLY A 190 9.63 5.09 0.57
N ARG A 191 9.74 6.38 0.95
CA ARG A 191 11.04 7.03 1.21
C ARG A 191 11.67 6.66 2.54
N THR A 192 10.87 6.25 3.52
CA THR A 192 11.34 5.93 4.88
C THR A 192 10.94 4.51 5.27
N PRO A 193 11.90 3.60 5.51
CA PRO A 193 11.58 2.26 5.99
C PRO A 193 11.01 2.31 7.41
N ALA A 194 10.24 1.30 7.77
CA ALA A 194 9.70 1.16 9.11
C ALA A 194 10.76 0.69 10.13
N GLU A 195 10.76 1.31 11.30
CA GLU A 195 11.40 0.78 12.50
C GLU A 195 10.34 0.08 13.36
N TRP A 196 10.57 -1.21 13.66
CA TRP A 196 9.63 -2.03 14.43
C TRP A 196 10.09 -2.26 15.86
N ALA A 197 9.15 -2.19 16.80
CA ALA A 197 9.34 -2.59 18.19
C ALA A 197 8.14 -3.37 18.73
N LEU A 198 8.38 -4.44 19.48
CA LEU A 198 7.31 -5.16 20.18
C LEU A 198 6.74 -4.31 21.32
N VAL A 199 5.43 -4.42 21.54
CA VAL A 199 4.70 -3.72 22.61
C VAL A 199 4.52 -4.64 23.80
N ASP A 200 4.77 -4.10 25.00
CA ASP A 200 4.65 -4.78 26.30
C ASP A 200 5.46 -6.09 26.42
N GLY A 201 6.49 -6.26 25.59
CA GLY A 201 7.27 -7.50 25.49
C GLY A 201 6.47 -8.71 24.97
N SER A 202 5.22 -8.50 24.57
CA SER A 202 4.36 -9.52 23.97
C SER A 202 4.72 -9.70 22.49
N ARG A 203 4.44 -10.89 21.95
CA ARG A 203 4.54 -11.15 20.50
C ARG A 203 3.21 -10.91 19.77
N HIS A 204 2.27 -10.21 20.40
CA HIS A 204 0.93 -10.00 19.87
C HIS A 204 0.65 -8.54 19.49
N ALA A 205 1.60 -7.64 19.76
CA ALA A 205 1.52 -6.26 19.31
C ALA A 205 2.92 -5.72 18.98
N ALA A 206 3.00 -4.92 17.91
CA ALA A 206 4.22 -4.24 17.49
C ALA A 206 3.89 -2.87 16.89
N ASP A 207 4.73 -1.88 17.21
CA ASP A 207 4.66 -0.55 16.64
C ASP A 207 5.66 -0.42 15.49
N ALA A 208 5.19 0.11 14.37
CA ALA A 208 6.03 0.55 13.26
C ALA A 208 6.07 2.07 13.25
N THR A 209 7.26 2.65 13.29
CA THR A 209 7.46 4.11 13.24
C THR A 209 8.31 4.50 12.04
N GLY A 210 7.95 5.59 11.37
CA GLY A 210 8.71 6.17 10.27
C GLY A 210 8.12 7.50 9.81
N ALA A 211 8.97 8.43 9.37
CA ALA A 211 8.58 9.76 8.89
C ALA A 211 7.62 10.53 9.83
N GLY A 212 7.77 10.36 11.15
CA GLY A 212 6.93 11.02 12.16
C GLY A 212 5.53 10.41 12.33
N VAL A 213 5.27 9.25 11.76
CA VAL A 213 4.02 8.48 11.90
C VAL A 213 4.31 7.18 12.64
N THR A 214 3.42 6.80 13.55
CA THR A 214 3.44 5.49 14.21
C THR A 214 2.13 4.77 13.92
N ILE A 215 2.23 3.47 13.59
CA ILE A 215 1.09 2.56 13.45
C ILE A 215 1.32 1.33 14.33
N ARG A 216 0.25 0.81 14.92
CA ARG A 216 0.29 -0.40 15.76
C ARG A 216 -0.37 -1.57 15.05
N LEU A 217 0.37 -2.66 14.90
CA LEU A 217 -0.14 -3.96 14.50
C LEU A 217 -0.45 -4.77 15.77
N ALA A 218 -1.65 -5.34 15.88
CA ALA A 218 -1.99 -6.26 16.95
C ALA A 218 -2.74 -7.49 16.41
N THR A 219 -2.48 -8.66 16.97
CA THR A 219 -3.00 -9.94 16.49
C THR A 219 -2.81 -11.07 17.50
N ASP A 220 -3.61 -12.12 17.43
CA ASP A 220 -3.40 -13.38 18.13
C ASP A 220 -2.42 -14.34 17.43
N LEU A 221 -1.78 -13.91 16.33
CA LEU A 221 -0.63 -14.61 15.74
C LEU A 221 0.67 -14.19 16.44
N ASP A 222 1.64 -15.09 16.51
CA ASP A 222 2.97 -14.81 17.06
C ASP A 222 3.82 -13.99 16.08
N LEU A 223 3.98 -12.70 16.37
CA LEU A 223 4.77 -11.77 15.56
C LEU A 223 6.27 -12.06 15.65
N GLY A 224 6.94 -12.03 14.49
CA GLY A 224 8.39 -11.99 14.34
C GLY A 224 8.79 -10.76 13.55
N ILE A 225 9.70 -9.95 14.09
CA ILE A 225 10.25 -8.78 13.42
C ILE A 225 11.47 -9.22 12.59
N GLU A 226 11.47 -8.85 11.31
CA GLU A 226 12.55 -9.09 10.35
C GLU A 226 12.93 -7.74 9.72
N ALA A 227 13.89 -7.01 10.30
CA ALA A 227 14.26 -5.67 9.84
C ALA A 227 13.06 -4.70 9.77
N ASN A 228 12.65 -4.30 8.56
CA ASN A 228 11.57 -3.35 8.29
C ASN A 228 10.17 -4.00 8.13
N ARG A 229 10.06 -5.32 8.33
CA ARG A 229 8.79 -6.05 8.23
C ARG A 229 8.50 -6.87 9.47
N VAL A 230 7.24 -7.18 9.67
CA VAL A 230 6.75 -8.19 10.60
C VAL A 230 6.14 -9.35 9.84
N ARG A 231 6.43 -10.57 10.27
CA ARG A 231 5.78 -11.80 9.82
C ARG A 231 5.11 -12.53 10.97
N ALA A 232 4.03 -13.21 10.68
CA ALA A 232 3.43 -14.17 11.59
C ALA A 232 2.75 -15.28 10.80
N GLN A 233 2.68 -16.47 11.37
CA GLN A 233 2.02 -17.62 10.75
C GLN A 233 1.27 -18.40 11.82
N ARG A 234 0.11 -18.94 11.46
CA ARG A 234 -0.67 -19.82 12.34
C ARG A 234 -1.47 -20.80 11.50
N THR A 235 -1.51 -22.04 11.95
CA THR A 235 -2.41 -23.06 11.40
C THR A 235 -3.77 -22.92 12.06
N LEU A 236 -4.83 -22.85 11.26
CA LEU A 236 -6.22 -22.84 11.74
C LEU A 236 -6.94 -24.11 11.30
N SER A 237 -7.54 -24.80 12.26
CA SER A 237 -8.47 -25.91 12.06
C SER A 237 -9.89 -25.40 11.86
N LYS A 238 -10.77 -26.24 11.31
CA LYS A 238 -12.20 -25.94 11.16
C LYS A 238 -12.82 -25.33 12.43
N GLY A 239 -13.42 -24.16 12.27
CA GLY A 239 -14.07 -23.38 13.33
C GLY A 239 -13.13 -22.47 14.11
N GLU A 240 -11.82 -22.59 13.94
CA GLU A 240 -10.87 -21.66 14.55
C GLU A 240 -10.82 -20.34 13.79
N GLU A 241 -10.56 -19.29 14.57
CA GLU A 241 -10.51 -17.92 14.11
C GLU A 241 -9.21 -17.25 14.54
N ALA A 242 -8.85 -16.20 13.81
CA ALA A 242 -7.76 -15.30 14.13
C ALA A 242 -8.13 -13.87 13.76
N TYR A 243 -7.47 -12.90 14.39
CA TYR A 243 -7.68 -11.49 14.08
C TYR A 243 -6.35 -10.76 13.87
N VAL A 244 -6.41 -9.71 13.06
CA VAL A 244 -5.31 -8.78 12.87
C VAL A 244 -5.88 -7.37 12.77
N THR A 245 -5.32 -6.44 13.53
CA THR A 245 -5.67 -5.02 13.45
C THR A 245 -4.45 -4.16 13.19
N LEU A 246 -4.61 -3.14 12.37
CA LEU A 246 -3.61 -2.09 12.15
C LEU A 246 -4.24 -0.75 12.53
N SER A 247 -3.70 -0.09 13.55
CA SER A 247 -4.24 1.16 14.12
C SER A 247 -3.28 2.32 13.91
N TRP A 248 -3.85 3.50 13.62
CA TRP A 248 -3.17 4.80 13.61
C TRP A 248 -3.99 5.84 14.39
N SER A 249 -4.85 5.38 15.30
CA SER A 249 -5.54 6.27 16.23
C SER A 249 -4.53 6.94 17.16
N GLU A 250 -4.92 8.07 17.77
CA GLU A 250 -4.05 8.84 18.66
C GLU A 250 -3.51 7.99 19.83
N GLU A 251 -4.34 7.10 20.37
CA GLU A 251 -3.98 6.17 21.46
C GLU A 251 -3.45 4.81 20.96
N LEU A 252 -3.36 4.61 19.64
CA LEU A 252 -3.01 3.33 19.00
C LEU A 252 -3.86 2.15 19.52
N ALA A 253 -5.12 2.42 19.90
CA ALA A 253 -6.07 1.40 20.36
C ALA A 253 -6.21 0.32 19.28
N CYS A 254 -6.22 -0.95 19.68
CA CYS A 254 -6.33 -2.11 18.79
C CYS A 254 -7.38 -3.08 19.31
N ALA A 255 -7.76 -4.06 18.49
CA ALA A 255 -8.56 -5.17 19.01
C ALA A 255 -7.73 -6.07 19.93
N THR A 256 -8.36 -6.57 20.99
CA THR A 256 -7.71 -7.40 22.01
C THR A 256 -8.12 -8.87 21.92
N SER A 257 -9.08 -9.20 21.06
CA SER A 257 -9.56 -10.56 20.81
C SER A 257 -10.30 -10.64 19.48
N VAL A 258 -10.55 -11.87 19.01
CA VAL A 258 -11.44 -12.14 17.87
C VAL A 258 -12.82 -11.53 18.11
N ASP A 259 -13.37 -11.66 19.32
CA ASP A 259 -14.67 -11.08 19.67
C ASP A 259 -14.68 -9.55 19.56
N ASP A 260 -13.62 -8.86 20.00
CA ASP A 260 -13.54 -7.40 19.84
C ASP A 260 -13.41 -7.00 18.37
N ALA A 261 -12.57 -7.69 17.60
CA ALA A 261 -12.42 -7.47 16.16
C ALA A 261 -13.75 -7.66 15.42
N THR A 262 -14.47 -8.75 15.72
CA THR A 262 -15.80 -9.03 15.16
C THR A 262 -16.83 -7.97 15.57
N ARG A 263 -16.84 -7.52 16.83
CA ARG A 263 -17.72 -6.42 17.28
C ARG A 263 -17.49 -5.12 16.51
N ARG A 264 -16.23 -4.79 16.19
CA ARG A 264 -15.85 -3.61 15.39
C ARG A 264 -16.28 -3.75 13.93
N LEU A 265 -16.10 -4.93 13.33
CA LEU A 265 -16.61 -5.25 12.00
C LEU A 265 -18.14 -5.12 11.96
N ASP A 266 -18.85 -5.67 12.94
CA ASP A 266 -20.31 -5.62 12.99
C ASP A 266 -20.84 -4.19 13.22
N ALA A 267 -20.14 -3.37 13.99
CA ALA A 267 -20.44 -1.94 14.11
C ALA A 267 -20.31 -1.23 12.75
N THR A 268 -19.26 -1.55 12.01
CA THR A 268 -19.00 -1.02 10.67
C THR A 268 -20.07 -1.48 9.68
N VAL A 269 -20.50 -2.75 9.72
CA VAL A 269 -21.62 -3.28 8.93
C VAL A 269 -22.92 -2.51 9.22
N ARG A 270 -23.23 -2.28 10.50
CA ARG A 270 -24.42 -1.50 10.90
C ARG A 270 -24.35 -0.06 10.39
N TYR A 271 -23.19 0.57 10.46
CA TYR A 271 -22.96 1.91 9.92
C TYR A 271 -23.30 1.95 8.42
N TRP A 272 -22.70 1.08 7.62
CA TRP A 272 -22.90 1.10 6.17
C TRP A 272 -24.34 0.80 5.75
N ARG A 273 -24.99 -0.17 6.40
CA ARG A 273 -26.40 -0.46 6.13
C ARG A 273 -27.31 0.72 6.50
N ARG A 274 -27.04 1.39 7.63
CA ARG A 274 -27.77 2.61 8.04
C ARG A 274 -27.53 3.77 7.06
N TRP A 275 -26.30 3.94 6.58
CA TRP A 275 -25.94 4.95 5.60
C TRP A 275 -26.64 4.70 4.26
N LEU A 276 -26.56 3.47 3.73
CA LEU A 276 -27.18 3.08 2.47
C LEU A 276 -28.71 3.17 2.54
N GLY A 277 -29.32 2.81 3.68
CA GLY A 277 -30.75 2.94 3.90
C GLY A 277 -31.27 4.39 3.89
N ARG A 278 -30.39 5.40 3.96
CA ARG A 278 -30.72 6.82 3.80
C ARG A 278 -30.56 7.32 2.36
N ALA A 279 -29.94 6.53 1.47
CA ALA A 279 -29.82 6.89 0.07
C ALA A 279 -31.21 6.88 -0.56
N ARG A 280 -31.53 7.94 -1.33
CA ARG A 280 -32.75 7.96 -2.14
C ARG A 280 -32.53 7.08 -3.38
N PRO A 281 -33.54 6.31 -3.82
CA PRO A 281 -33.46 5.51 -5.03
C PRO A 281 -33.34 6.36 -6.29
#